data_AF-A0A0P0X7F9-F1
#
_entry.id   AF-A0A0P0X7F9-F1
#
_cell.length_a   1.000
_cell.length_b   1.000
_cell.length_c   1.000
_cell.angle_alpha   90.00
_cell.angle_beta   90.00
_cell.angle_gamma   90.00
#
_symmetry.space_group_name_H-M   'P 1'
#
loop_
_entity.id
_entity.type
_entity.pdbx_description
1 polymer ?
#
loop_
_entity_poly.entity_id
_entity_poly.type
_entity_poly.pdbx_seq_one_letter_code
_entity_poly.pdbx_strand_id
1 'polypeptide(L)'
;ARMLTRHRACVNFTCAEMRDSEQSSEAKSAPEELVQQVLSAGWREGLHVACENALGRYDATAYNTILRNSRPTGINKNGPPEHKLFGFTYLRLSDELLEGQNYSTFKTFVKRMHANLDYNSNVDPLEPLQRSMPEMPIGKILQAAHPKLAPFPFDENTDLPV
;
A
#
# COMPACT_ATOMS: atom_id res chain seq x y z
N ALA A 1 10.22 -6.36 -7.62
CA ALA A 1 10.86 -5.15 -7.06
C ALA A 1 12.20 -4.85 -7.74
N ARG A 2 13.27 -5.62 -7.52
CA ARG A 2 14.64 -5.33 -7.99
C ARG A 2 14.79 -4.77 -9.40
N MET A 3 14.12 -5.34 -10.40
CA MET A 3 14.19 -4.84 -11.79
C MET A 3 13.76 -3.36 -11.91
N LEU A 4 12.77 -2.92 -11.13
CA LEU A 4 12.21 -1.56 -11.16
C LEU A 4 13.16 -0.50 -10.59
N THR A 5 14.13 -0.88 -9.76
CA THR A 5 15.08 0.08 -9.13
C THR A 5 15.89 0.82 -10.18
N ARG A 6 16.28 0.13 -11.26
CA ARG A 6 16.99 0.72 -12.39
C ARG A 6 16.21 1.86 -13.04
N HIS A 7 14.89 1.83 -12.97
CA HIS A 7 14.00 2.81 -13.60
C HIS A 7 13.57 3.94 -12.67
N ARG A 8 13.93 3.90 -11.38
CA ARG A 8 13.39 4.81 -10.35
C ARG A 8 11.85 4.79 -10.33
N ALA A 9 11.29 3.62 -10.61
CA ALA A 9 9.85 3.43 -10.71
C ALA A 9 9.22 3.14 -9.34
N CYS A 10 7.92 3.33 -9.24
CA CYS A 10 7.10 2.87 -8.12
C CYS A 10 6.53 1.48 -8.43
N VAL A 11 6.39 0.62 -7.42
CA VAL A 11 5.54 -0.58 -7.51
C VAL A 11 4.12 -0.13 -7.16
N ASN A 12 3.16 -0.29 -8.05
CA ASN A 12 1.75 -0.18 -7.69
C ASN A 12 1.14 -1.59 -7.59
N PHE A 13 0.63 -1.95 -6.42
CA PHE A 13 0.03 -3.26 -6.15
C PHE A 13 -1.49 -3.15 -5.88
N THR A 14 -2.15 -4.25 -5.54
CA THR A 14 -3.60 -4.29 -5.32
C THR A 14 -3.96 -5.18 -4.12
N CYS A 15 -5.26 -5.43 -3.90
CA CYS A 15 -5.83 -6.20 -2.78
C CYS A 15 -5.62 -5.55 -1.40
N ALA A 16 -5.37 -4.24 -1.33
CA ALA A 16 -5.05 -3.60 -0.05
C ALA A 16 -6.23 -3.60 0.95
N GLU A 17 -7.45 -3.88 0.50
CA GLU A 17 -8.67 -3.92 1.30
C GLU A 17 -9.08 -5.32 1.77
N MET A 18 -8.56 -6.35 1.12
CA MET A 18 -9.01 -7.73 1.32
C MET A 18 -8.48 -8.32 2.62
N ARG A 19 -9.33 -9.11 3.29
CA ARG A 19 -8.92 -10.00 4.38
C ARG A 19 -9.03 -11.45 3.97
N ASP A 20 -8.19 -12.28 4.57
CA ASP A 20 -8.19 -13.73 4.34
C ASP A 20 -9.53 -14.36 4.73
N SER A 21 -10.12 -13.88 5.83
CA SER A 21 -11.42 -14.34 6.33
C SER A 21 -12.60 -14.02 5.41
N GLU A 22 -12.41 -13.15 4.42
CA GLU A 22 -13.42 -12.82 3.41
C GLU A 22 -13.36 -13.76 2.19
N GLN A 23 -12.38 -14.66 2.14
CA GLN A 23 -12.16 -15.59 1.03
C GLN A 23 -12.66 -16.99 1.38
N SER A 24 -13.12 -17.74 0.37
CA SER A 24 -13.51 -19.13 0.60
C SER A 24 -12.30 -20.01 0.93
N SER A 25 -12.46 -20.98 1.83
CA SER A 25 -11.40 -21.90 2.22
C SER A 25 -10.92 -22.82 1.08
N GLU A 26 -11.79 -23.05 0.08
CA GLU A 26 -11.48 -23.80 -1.14
C GLU A 26 -10.50 -23.06 -2.05
N ALA A 27 -10.50 -21.72 -2.04
CA ALA A 27 -9.66 -20.92 -2.91
C ALA A 27 -8.17 -20.94 -2.54
N LYS A 28 -7.82 -21.38 -1.32
CA LYS A 28 -6.45 -21.28 -0.76
C LYS A 28 -5.89 -19.85 -0.92
N SER A 29 -6.76 -18.87 -0.75
CA SER A 29 -6.46 -17.45 -0.89
C SER A 29 -5.87 -16.90 0.40
N ALA A 30 -4.83 -16.07 0.28
CA ALA A 30 -4.11 -15.43 1.37
C ALA A 30 -3.70 -13.99 0.97
N PRO A 31 -4.69 -13.10 0.68
CA PRO A 31 -4.40 -11.74 0.25
C PRO A 31 -3.58 -10.95 1.27
N GLU A 32 -3.77 -11.16 2.57
CA GLU A 32 -3.05 -10.40 3.60
C GLU A 32 -1.54 -10.68 3.55
N GLU A 33 -1.14 -11.94 3.47
CA GLU A 33 0.25 -12.37 3.36
C GLU A 33 0.85 -12.00 2.00
N LEU A 34 0.06 -12.07 0.92
CA LEU A 34 0.51 -11.66 -0.40
C LEU A 34 0.84 -10.16 -0.44
N VAL A 35 -0.04 -9.31 0.09
CA VAL A 35 0.20 -7.86 0.23
C VAL A 35 1.44 -7.64 1.11
N GLN A 36 1.51 -8.28 2.27
CA GLN A 36 2.65 -8.16 3.18
C GLN A 36 3.98 -8.50 2.49
N GLN A 37 4.01 -9.59 1.73
CA GLN A 37 5.19 -10.05 0.99
C GLN A 37 5.60 -9.03 -0.08
N VAL A 38 4.67 -8.58 -0.91
CA VAL A 38 4.97 -7.70 -2.06
C VAL A 38 5.40 -6.32 -1.58
N LEU A 39 4.70 -5.72 -0.61
CA LEU A 39 5.08 -4.42 -0.04
C LEU A 39 6.47 -4.50 0.61
N SER A 40 6.72 -5.55 1.40
CA SER A 40 8.02 -5.77 2.04
C SER A 40 9.16 -5.92 1.02
N ALA A 41 8.92 -6.63 -0.08
CA ALA A 41 9.91 -6.80 -1.14
C ALA A 41 10.19 -5.48 -1.88
N GLY A 42 9.19 -4.60 -2.02
CA GLY A 42 9.36 -3.25 -2.58
C GLY A 42 10.24 -2.37 -1.69
N TRP A 43 9.87 -2.24 -0.41
CA TRP A 43 10.62 -1.43 0.55
C TRP A 43 12.05 -1.92 0.76
N ARG A 44 12.27 -3.24 0.78
CA ARG A 44 13.61 -3.84 0.91
C ARG A 44 14.53 -3.49 -0.25
N GLU A 45 14.00 -3.29 -1.45
CA GLU A 45 14.76 -2.83 -2.62
C GLU A 45 14.84 -1.29 -2.68
N GLY A 46 14.37 -0.57 -1.66
CA GLY A 46 14.39 0.89 -1.58
C GLY A 46 13.40 1.57 -2.51
N LEU A 47 12.37 0.87 -2.98
CA LEU A 47 11.36 1.42 -3.87
C LEU A 47 10.25 2.11 -3.09
N HIS A 48 9.68 3.14 -3.70
CA HIS A 48 8.33 3.57 -3.39
C HIS A 48 7.35 2.46 -3.77
N VAL A 49 6.36 2.22 -2.91
CA VAL A 49 5.30 1.25 -3.13
C VAL A 49 3.96 1.94 -2.93
N ALA A 50 3.09 1.84 -3.92
CA ALA A 50 1.71 2.28 -3.91
C ALA A 50 0.78 1.07 -3.97
N CYS A 51 -0.50 1.28 -3.70
CA CYS A 51 -1.49 0.22 -3.76
C CYS A 51 -2.88 0.73 -4.19
N GLU A 52 -3.76 -0.22 -4.48
CA GLU A 52 -5.17 0.01 -4.79
C GLU A 52 -6.03 -1.04 -4.07
N ASN A 53 -7.31 -0.77 -3.88
CA ASN A 53 -8.27 -1.83 -3.59
C ASN A 53 -8.59 -2.62 -4.87
N ALA A 54 -8.79 -3.93 -4.76
CA ALA A 54 -9.12 -4.78 -5.89
C ALA A 54 -10.61 -4.70 -6.25
N LEU A 55 -11.50 -4.55 -5.26
CA LEU A 55 -12.95 -4.55 -5.42
C LEU A 55 -13.57 -3.26 -4.83
N GLY A 56 -14.71 -2.83 -5.38
CA GLY A 56 -15.48 -1.72 -4.82
C GLY A 56 -16.00 -2.06 -3.41
N ARG A 57 -15.53 -1.31 -2.40
CA ARG A 57 -15.83 -1.54 -0.98
C ARG A 57 -16.03 -0.20 -0.27
N TYR A 58 -17.10 -0.09 0.51
CA TYR A 58 -17.49 1.15 1.19
C TYR A 58 -17.57 1.02 2.72
N ASP A 59 -17.27 -0.17 3.24
CA ASP A 59 -17.36 -0.51 4.65
C ASP A 59 -16.07 -0.19 5.43
N ALA A 60 -16.23 -0.01 6.75
CA ALA A 60 -15.13 0.31 7.66
C ALA A 60 -14.05 -0.78 7.70
N THR A 61 -14.42 -2.05 7.53
CA THR A 61 -13.45 -3.16 7.54
C THR A 61 -12.45 -3.00 6.40
N ALA A 62 -12.92 -2.81 5.17
CA ALA A 62 -12.07 -2.56 4.01
C ALA A 62 -11.15 -1.35 4.22
N TYR A 63 -11.71 -0.22 4.67
CA TYR A 63 -10.90 0.99 4.93
C TYR A 63 -9.83 0.77 6.01
N ASN A 64 -10.17 0.09 7.11
CA ASN A 64 -9.22 -0.19 8.18
C ASN A 64 -8.10 -1.15 7.72
N THR A 65 -8.42 -2.12 6.87
CA THR A 65 -7.41 -2.99 6.24
C THR A 65 -6.47 -2.18 5.34
N ILE A 66 -7.00 -1.28 4.51
CA ILE A 66 -6.19 -0.38 3.68
C ILE A 66 -5.29 0.50 4.56
N LEU A 67 -5.83 1.07 5.64
CA LEU A 67 -5.09 1.93 6.56
C LEU A 67 -3.95 1.19 7.26
N ARG A 68 -4.19 -0.06 7.68
CA ARG A 68 -3.16 -0.96 8.23
C ARG A 68 -2.07 -1.21 7.19
N ASN A 69 -2.43 -1.60 5.98
CA ASN A 69 -1.46 -1.86 4.91
C ASN A 69 -0.71 -0.58 4.47
N SER A 70 -1.32 0.60 4.64
CA SER A 70 -0.73 1.90 4.31
C SER A 70 0.37 2.32 5.29
N ARG A 71 0.25 1.93 6.56
CA ARG A 71 1.22 2.13 7.64
C ARG A 71 1.22 0.90 8.53
N PRO A 72 1.97 -0.15 8.15
CA PRO A 72 1.94 -1.44 8.82
C PRO A 72 2.26 -1.42 10.31
N THR A 73 3.02 -0.43 10.77
CA THR A 73 3.43 -0.25 12.17
C THR A 73 2.92 1.07 12.75
N GLY A 74 1.84 1.61 12.17
CA GLY A 74 1.18 2.84 12.60
C GLY A 74 1.96 4.14 12.31
N ILE A 75 1.54 5.22 12.97
CA ILE A 75 2.21 6.53 12.91
C ILE A 75 3.44 6.54 13.80
N ASN A 76 4.52 7.13 13.28
CA ASN A 76 5.66 7.54 14.09
C ASN A 76 5.49 9.00 14.54
N LYS A 77 5.40 9.24 15.87
CA LYS A 77 5.28 10.60 16.43
C LYS A 77 6.58 11.41 16.39
N ASN A 78 7.71 10.73 16.16
CA ASN A 78 9.04 11.32 16.22
C ASN A 78 9.65 11.54 14.82
N GLY A 79 8.88 11.30 13.75
CA GLY A 79 9.39 11.43 12.38
C GLY A 79 8.57 10.62 11.37
N PRO A 80 9.11 10.37 10.16
CA PRO A 80 8.45 9.53 9.18
C PRO A 80 8.31 8.07 9.70
N PRO A 81 7.21 7.39 9.39
CA PRO A 81 7.10 5.94 9.61
C PRO A 81 8.14 5.19 8.77
N GLU A 82 8.65 4.08 9.29
CA GLU A 82 9.66 3.24 8.63
C GLU A 82 9.13 2.64 7.33
N HIS A 83 7.91 2.10 7.36
CA HIS A 83 7.22 1.52 6.23
C HIS A 83 5.90 2.26 6.01
N LYS A 84 5.74 2.85 4.82
CA LYS A 84 4.53 3.57 4.42
C LYS A 84 4.31 3.41 2.93
N LEU A 85 3.06 3.28 2.52
CA LEU A 85 2.72 3.42 1.11
C LEU A 85 3.03 4.85 0.63
N PHE A 86 3.61 4.95 -0.55
CA PHE A 86 3.87 6.21 -1.25
C PHE A 86 2.56 6.85 -1.73
N GLY A 87 1.56 6.04 -2.06
CA GLY A 87 0.24 6.49 -2.44
C GLY A 87 -0.77 5.34 -2.44
N PHE A 88 -2.05 5.70 -2.41
CA PHE A 88 -3.15 4.76 -2.58
C PHE A 88 -4.16 5.32 -3.57
N THR A 89 -4.59 4.51 -4.52
CA THR A 89 -5.63 4.88 -5.48
C THR A 89 -6.90 4.07 -5.20
N TYR A 90 -7.99 4.76 -4.89
CA TYR A 90 -9.27 4.11 -4.61
C TYR A 90 -10.04 3.79 -5.90
N LEU A 91 -10.46 2.53 -6.04
CA LEU A 91 -11.33 2.03 -7.09
C LEU A 91 -12.77 1.99 -6.57
N ARG A 92 -13.72 2.76 -7.11
CA ARG A 92 -13.62 3.89 -8.06
C ARG A 92 -14.69 4.92 -7.67
N LEU A 93 -14.52 6.17 -8.09
CA LEU A 93 -15.60 7.14 -8.08
C LEU A 93 -16.87 6.56 -8.75
N SER A 94 -17.97 6.57 -8.01
CA SER A 94 -19.29 6.09 -8.44
C SER A 94 -20.37 6.89 -7.70
N ASP A 95 -21.61 6.82 -8.16
CA ASP A 95 -22.74 7.40 -7.43
C ASP A 95 -22.84 6.77 -6.03
N GLU A 96 -22.71 5.45 -5.94
CA GLU A 96 -22.71 4.70 -4.68
C GLU A 96 -21.63 5.16 -3.68
N LEU A 97 -20.42 5.53 -4.15
CA LEU A 97 -19.38 6.11 -3.28
C LEU A 97 -19.83 7.45 -2.68
N LEU A 98 -20.56 8.25 -3.46
CA LEU A 98 -21.00 9.60 -3.09
C LEU A 98 -22.30 9.59 -2.27
N GLU A 99 -22.94 8.44 -2.09
CA GLU A 99 -24.19 8.31 -1.36
C GLU A 99 -24.00 8.34 0.16
N GLY A 100 -24.66 9.30 0.82
CA GLY A 100 -24.92 9.32 2.26
C GLY A 100 -23.76 8.84 3.14
N GLN A 101 -23.95 7.68 3.77
CA GLN A 101 -22.98 7.11 4.70
C GLN A 101 -21.69 6.64 4.03
N ASN A 102 -21.74 6.15 2.79
CA ASN A 102 -20.54 5.71 2.06
C ASN A 102 -19.56 6.87 1.90
N TYR A 103 -20.06 8.04 1.49
CA TYR A 103 -19.23 9.23 1.35
C TYR A 103 -18.73 9.75 2.69
N SER A 104 -19.56 9.66 3.74
CA SER A 104 -19.14 10.03 5.09
C SER A 104 -17.99 9.16 5.60
N THR A 105 -18.09 7.84 5.45
CA THR A 105 -17.04 6.90 5.83
C THR A 105 -15.78 7.09 4.97
N PHE A 106 -15.93 7.33 3.66
CA PHE A 106 -14.82 7.62 2.76
C PHE A 106 -14.05 8.88 3.16
N LYS A 107 -14.74 9.97 3.55
CA LYS A 107 -14.07 11.18 4.08
C LYS A 107 -13.26 10.88 5.33
N THR A 108 -13.79 10.07 6.24
CA THR A 108 -13.05 9.65 7.43
C THR A 108 -11.83 8.82 7.05
N PHE A 109 -11.97 7.86 6.14
CA PHE A 109 -10.86 7.10 5.55
C PHE A 109 -9.77 8.03 4.99
N VAL A 110 -10.12 9.02 4.17
CA VAL A 110 -9.16 10.01 3.64
C VAL A 110 -8.47 10.77 4.77
N LYS A 111 -9.20 11.21 5.79
CA LYS A 111 -8.63 11.88 6.97
C LYS A 111 -7.63 10.98 7.71
N ARG A 112 -7.94 9.69 7.88
CA ARG A 112 -7.02 8.72 8.50
C ARG A 112 -5.82 8.42 7.61
N MET A 113 -5.99 8.36 6.29
CA MET A 113 -4.87 8.23 5.33
C MET A 113 -3.88 9.38 5.49
N HIS A 114 -4.38 10.61 5.69
CA HIS A 114 -3.60 11.81 6.00
C HIS A 114 -3.13 11.91 7.47
N ALA A 115 -3.19 10.83 8.25
CA ALA A 115 -2.76 10.82 9.65
C ALA A 115 -3.47 11.89 10.52
N ASN A 116 -4.76 12.14 10.25
CA ASN A 116 -5.59 13.19 10.85
C ASN A 116 -5.14 14.63 10.58
N LEU A 117 -4.22 14.84 9.64
CA LEU A 117 -3.84 16.16 9.17
C LEU A 117 -4.84 16.65 8.11
N ASP A 118 -4.92 17.97 7.98
CA ASP A 118 -5.68 18.58 6.89
C ASP A 118 -5.01 18.30 5.55
N TYR A 119 -5.79 18.41 4.47
CA TYR A 119 -5.27 18.28 3.11
C TYR A 119 -4.15 19.30 2.88
N ASN A 120 -2.98 18.81 2.48
CA ASN A 120 -1.85 19.64 2.09
C ASN A 120 -1.82 19.75 0.56
N SER A 121 -2.05 20.96 0.03
CA SER A 121 -1.96 21.25 -1.40
C SER A 121 -0.53 21.45 -1.90
N ASN A 122 0.45 21.58 -0.99
CA ASN A 122 1.85 21.63 -1.36
C ASN A 122 2.32 20.23 -1.73
N VAL A 123 2.48 20.01 -3.03
CA VAL A 123 3.08 18.78 -3.55
C VAL A 123 4.59 18.88 -3.35
N ASP A 124 5.20 17.85 -2.76
CA ASP A 124 6.66 17.76 -2.66
C ASP A 124 7.27 17.96 -4.06
N PRO A 125 8.33 18.77 -4.21
CA PRO A 125 8.92 19.03 -5.51
C PRO A 125 9.36 17.71 -6.16
N LEU A 126 8.80 17.42 -7.33
CA LEU A 126 9.19 16.28 -8.14
C LEU A 126 10.39 16.65 -8.99
N GLU A 127 11.54 16.09 -8.63
CA GLU A 127 12.76 16.23 -9.44
C GLU A 127 12.54 15.64 -10.86
N PRO A 128 13.15 16.23 -11.90
CA PRO A 128 13.08 15.67 -13.25
C PRO A 128 13.52 14.20 -13.30
N LEU A 129 12.69 13.35 -13.90
CA LEU A 129 12.94 11.91 -13.97
C LEU A 129 14.26 11.62 -14.70
N GLN A 130 15.22 11.11 -13.94
CA GLN A 130 16.52 10.74 -14.45
C GLN A 130 16.45 9.49 -15.33
N ARG A 131 17.29 9.44 -16.37
CA ARG A 131 17.40 8.27 -17.27
C ARG A 131 17.69 7.01 -16.47
N SER A 132 17.06 5.90 -16.86
CA SER A 132 17.26 4.61 -16.20
C SER A 132 18.75 4.23 -16.11
N MET A 133 19.11 3.59 -15.01
CA MET A 133 20.42 2.97 -14.81
C MET A 133 20.68 1.91 -15.89
N PRO A 134 21.96 1.50 -16.09
CA PRO A 134 22.29 0.43 -17.02
C PRO A 134 21.44 -0.82 -16.82
N GLU A 135 21.27 -1.59 -17.90
CA GLU A 135 20.50 -2.82 -17.87
C GLU A 135 21.02 -3.80 -16.81
N MET A 136 20.09 -4.42 -16.09
CA MET A 136 20.42 -5.39 -15.06
C MET A 136 20.40 -6.80 -15.66
N PRO A 137 21.51 -7.56 -15.58
CA PRO A 137 21.50 -8.95 -16.01
C PRO A 137 20.48 -9.77 -15.25
N ILE A 138 19.82 -10.71 -15.93
CA ILE A 138 18.77 -11.56 -15.33
C ILE A 138 19.24 -12.27 -14.06
N GLY A 139 20.50 -12.72 -14.01
CA GLY A 139 21.07 -13.34 -12.82
C GLY A 139 21.05 -12.43 -11.58
N LYS A 140 21.30 -11.12 -11.73
CA LYS A 140 21.19 -10.15 -10.62
C LYS A 140 19.75 -9.92 -10.18
N ILE A 141 18.80 -9.97 -11.10
CA ILE A 141 17.36 -9.90 -10.79
C ILE A 141 16.95 -11.14 -9.98
N LEU A 142 17.32 -12.34 -10.44
CA LEU A 142 16.95 -13.62 -9.82
C LEU A 142 17.59 -13.84 -8.44
N GLN A 143 18.73 -13.22 -8.17
CA GLN A 143 19.32 -13.19 -6.83
C GLN A 143 18.37 -12.59 -5.78
N ALA A 144 17.35 -11.81 -6.17
CA ALA A 144 16.37 -11.25 -5.22
C ALA A 144 15.47 -12.33 -4.60
N ALA A 145 15.37 -13.50 -5.24
CA ALA A 145 14.56 -14.60 -4.75
C ALA A 145 15.27 -15.46 -3.69
N HIS A 146 16.59 -15.30 -3.50
CA HIS A 146 17.39 -16.17 -2.65
C HIS A 146 18.34 -15.37 -1.73
N PRO A 147 18.29 -15.58 -0.41
CA PRO A 147 17.34 -16.45 0.31
C PRO A 147 15.91 -15.87 0.29
N LYS A 148 14.90 -16.70 0.55
CA LYS A 148 13.54 -16.22 0.84
C LYS A 148 13.59 -15.49 2.18
N LEU A 149 13.45 -14.18 2.14
CA LEU A 149 13.45 -13.33 3.32
C LEU A 149 12.04 -13.22 3.89
N ALA A 150 11.91 -13.20 5.21
CA ALA A 150 10.65 -12.93 5.89
C ALA A 150 10.12 -11.53 5.51
N PRO A 151 8.79 -11.33 5.43
CA PRO A 151 8.22 -9.99 5.29
C PRO A 151 8.48 -9.14 6.53
N PHE A 152 8.37 -7.83 6.41
CA PHE A 152 8.37 -6.93 7.57
C PHE A 152 7.09 -7.15 8.39
N PRO A 153 7.14 -7.00 9.72
CA PRO A 153 5.99 -7.21 10.58
C PRO A 153 4.91 -6.17 10.30
N PHE A 154 3.66 -6.62 10.30
CA PHE A 154 2.47 -5.77 10.22
C PHE A 154 1.73 -5.94 11.55
N ASP A 155 1.32 -4.83 12.14
CA ASP A 155 0.40 -4.84 13.27
C ASP A 155 -0.93 -5.44 12.82
N GLU A 156 -1.64 -6.10 13.74
CA GLU A 156 -2.91 -6.75 13.41
C GLU A 156 -3.97 -5.75 12.91
N ASN A 157 -4.00 -4.58 13.54
CA ASN A 157 -4.97 -3.52 13.29
C ASN A 157 -4.26 -2.17 13.06
N THR A 158 -4.90 -1.28 12.30
CA THR A 158 -4.41 0.10 12.17
C THR A 158 -4.55 0.87 13.49
N ASP A 159 -3.61 1.77 13.74
CA ASP A 159 -3.66 2.74 14.86
C ASP A 159 -4.67 3.88 14.63
N LEU A 160 -5.15 4.03 13.40
CA LEU A 160 -6.10 5.05 12.98
C LEU A 160 -7.31 4.44 12.28
N PRO A 161 -8.18 3.71 12.99
CA PRO A 161 -9.40 3.21 12.37
C PRO A 161 -10.30 4.37 11.93
N VAL A 162 -11.12 4.13 10.90
CA VAL A 162 -12.17 5.08 10.50
C VAL A 162 -13.13 5.31 11.65
#